data_AF-A0A914ASA5-F1
#
_entry.id   AF-A0A914ASA5-F1
#
_cell.length_a   1.000
_cell.length_b   1.000
_cell.length_c   1.000
_cell.angle_alpha   90.00
_cell.angle_beta   90.00
_cell.angle_gamma   90.00
#
_symmetry.space_group_name_H-M   'P 1'
#
loop_
_entity.id
_entity.type
_entity.pdbx_description
1 polymer ?
#
loop_
_entity_poly.entity_id
_entity_poly.type
_entity_poly.pdbx_seq_one_letter_code
_entity_poly.pdbx_strand_id
1 'polypeptide(L)'
;MVTRSFYRVDYSKLILVCYRSSPDTDADLSFGRLPVHLPGAGIDSSTSFPDGTTSGEGDGQEFKKLPRWNANVTGLYYCEGSKGDQTTRVYSSVYRKDRGRRYPDRMEEDLLLTKTINKGENVTLYVQSFYAWRKKYASWRRIRDGVVTNLSNYDGMETITIPSSQAKHGDVYAVVDSREFSLSDNKFALIRLIVRGCVASK
;
A
#
# COMPACT_ATOMS: atom_id res chain seq x y z
N MET A 1 -6.37 -17.36 -5.98
CA MET A 1 -5.76 -16.09 -6.48
C MET A 1 -4.33 -15.97 -5.95
N VAL A 2 -3.31 -16.13 -6.80
CA VAL A 2 -1.91 -15.92 -6.43
C VAL A 2 -1.45 -14.62 -7.06
N THR A 3 -1.33 -13.56 -6.26
CA THR A 3 -0.66 -12.34 -6.70
C THR A 3 0.84 -12.48 -6.48
N ARG A 4 1.59 -12.68 -7.56
CA ARG A 4 3.03 -12.38 -7.56
C ARG A 4 3.20 -10.88 -7.75
N SER A 5 3.20 -10.13 -6.66
CA SER A 5 3.51 -8.70 -6.69
C SER A 5 5.02 -8.48 -6.56
N PHE A 6 5.76 -8.58 -7.67
CA PHE A 6 7.15 -8.14 -7.72
C PHE A 6 7.21 -6.73 -8.30
N TYR A 7 7.43 -5.71 -7.45
CA TYR A 7 7.66 -4.34 -7.92
C TYR A 7 9.16 -4.07 -8.05
N ARG A 8 9.71 -4.35 -9.23
CA ARG A 8 10.90 -3.63 -9.69
C ARG A 8 10.41 -2.34 -10.33
N VAL A 9 10.65 -1.21 -9.67
CA VAL A 9 10.66 0.11 -10.33
C VAL A 9 11.94 0.16 -11.16
N ASP A 10 11.95 -0.57 -12.27
CA ASP A 10 12.82 -0.25 -13.40
C ASP A 10 12.03 0.70 -14.30
N TYR A 11 12.74 1.67 -14.84
CA TYR A 11 12.28 2.88 -15.52
C TYR A 11 11.43 2.67 -16.79
N SER A 12 10.48 1.73 -16.86
CA SER A 12 9.73 1.46 -18.09
C SER A 12 8.20 1.52 -17.94
N LYS A 13 7.52 0.77 -17.05
CA LYS A 13 6.03 0.78 -16.93
C LYS A 13 5.55 0.35 -15.54
N LEU A 14 4.51 0.99 -14.99
CA LEU A 14 3.80 0.51 -13.80
C LEU A 14 2.51 -0.20 -14.25
N ILE A 15 2.41 -1.50 -13.97
CA ILE A 15 1.29 -2.35 -14.39
C ILE A 15 0.79 -3.12 -13.18
N LEU A 16 -0.52 -3.05 -12.92
CA LEU A 16 -1.23 -3.92 -12.00
C LEU A 16 -1.83 -5.05 -12.82
N VAL A 17 -1.53 -6.31 -12.47
CA VAL A 17 -2.03 -7.48 -13.19
C VAL A 17 -2.73 -8.41 -12.20
N CYS A 18 -3.89 -8.90 -12.62
CA CYS A 18 -4.66 -9.89 -11.90
C CYS A 18 -4.79 -11.15 -12.71
N TYR A 19 -4.59 -12.28 -12.03
CA TYR A 19 -4.66 -13.58 -12.63
C TYR A 19 -5.86 -14.33 -12.05
N ARG A 20 -6.68 -14.87 -12.95
CA ARG A 20 -7.60 -15.95 -12.60
C ARG A 20 -6.78 -17.20 -12.32
N SER A 21 -7.20 -18.01 -11.37
CA SER A 21 -6.48 -19.22 -10.98
C SER A 21 -7.46 -20.34 -10.73
N SER A 22 -7.13 -21.56 -11.16
CA SER A 22 -7.93 -22.76 -10.84
C SER A 22 -8.23 -22.85 -9.34
N PRO A 23 -9.47 -23.19 -8.94
CA PRO A 23 -10.61 -23.60 -9.77
C PRO A 23 -11.45 -22.44 -10.36
N ASP A 24 -11.07 -21.19 -10.09
CA ASP A 24 -11.84 -19.98 -10.43
C ASP A 24 -11.27 -19.28 -11.67
N THR A 25 -11.18 -20.04 -12.76
CA THR A 25 -10.74 -19.52 -14.07
C THR A 25 -11.78 -18.65 -14.76
N ASP A 26 -13.03 -18.74 -14.31
CA ASP A 26 -14.23 -18.06 -14.81
C ASP A 26 -14.68 -16.92 -13.88
N ALA A 27 -13.92 -16.57 -12.84
CA ALA A 27 -14.26 -15.46 -11.97
C ALA A 27 -14.23 -14.13 -12.72
N ASP A 28 -15.23 -13.29 -12.49
CA ASP A 28 -15.23 -11.91 -12.96
C ASP A 28 -14.14 -11.15 -12.20
N LEU A 29 -13.31 -10.41 -12.93
CA LEU A 29 -12.26 -9.60 -12.34
C LEU A 29 -12.66 -8.13 -12.43
N SER A 30 -12.30 -7.37 -11.40
CA SER A 30 -12.43 -5.92 -11.44
C SER A 30 -11.27 -5.26 -10.71
N PHE A 31 -10.93 -4.06 -11.15
CA PHE A 31 -9.91 -3.24 -10.54
C PHE A 31 -10.54 -2.04 -9.87
N GLY A 32 -10.07 -1.74 -8.66
CA GLY A 32 -10.46 -0.54 -7.97
C GLY A 32 -9.30 0.12 -7.26
N ARG A 33 -9.60 1.31 -6.75
CA ARG A 33 -8.72 2.11 -5.92
C ARG A 33 -9.45 2.50 -4.65
N LEU A 34 -8.78 2.42 -3.52
CA LEU A 34 -9.32 2.87 -2.25
C LEU A 34 -8.90 4.32 -1.97
N PRO A 35 -9.79 5.12 -1.37
CA PRO A 35 -9.42 6.39 -0.79
C PRO A 35 -8.42 6.15 0.36
N VAL A 36 -7.42 7.02 0.46
CA VAL A 36 -6.40 6.95 1.52
C VAL A 36 -6.80 7.80 2.73
N HIS A 37 -7.75 8.73 2.55
CA HIS A 37 -8.27 9.67 3.53
C HIS A 37 -7.20 10.52 4.24
N LEU A 38 -6.03 10.65 3.65
CA LEU A 38 -4.92 11.40 4.21
C LEU A 38 -5.18 12.90 4.04
N PRO A 39 -5.44 13.67 5.12
CA PRO A 39 -5.87 15.06 4.97
C PRO A 39 -4.81 15.90 4.25
N GLY A 40 -5.24 16.68 3.27
CA GLY A 40 -4.36 17.51 2.44
C GLY A 40 -3.67 16.75 1.29
N ALA A 41 -3.89 15.44 1.15
CA ALA A 41 -3.43 14.70 -0.02
C ALA A 41 -4.33 15.00 -1.22
N GLY A 42 -3.74 15.17 -2.41
CA GLY A 42 -4.49 15.41 -3.65
C GLY A 42 -5.33 14.21 -4.12
N ILE A 43 -5.22 13.07 -3.45
CA ILE A 43 -5.95 11.82 -3.72
C ILE A 43 -6.65 11.26 -2.48
N ASP A 44 -6.93 12.11 -1.49
CA ASP A 44 -7.49 11.70 -0.19
C ASP A 44 -8.80 10.89 -0.31
N SER A 45 -9.69 11.29 -1.21
CA SER A 45 -11.05 10.79 -1.37
C SER A 45 -11.30 10.11 -2.72
N SER A 46 -10.29 10.08 -3.60
CA SER A 46 -10.44 9.57 -4.96
C SER A 46 -10.41 8.04 -5.02
N THR A 47 -11.49 7.47 -5.56
CA THR A 47 -11.57 6.06 -5.99
C THR A 47 -11.25 5.87 -7.48
N SER A 48 -11.02 6.97 -8.20
CA SER A 48 -10.74 6.94 -9.62
C SER A 48 -9.28 6.58 -9.90
N PHE A 49 -9.09 5.87 -11.01
CA PHE A 49 -7.76 5.66 -11.56
C PHE A 49 -7.17 7.00 -12.07
N PRO A 50 -5.86 7.20 -11.98
CA PRO A 50 -5.21 8.41 -12.48
C PRO A 50 -5.43 8.60 -13.99
N ASP A 51 -5.54 9.85 -14.44
CA ASP A 51 -5.67 10.17 -15.87
C ASP A 51 -4.55 9.54 -16.70
N GLY A 52 -4.92 8.97 -17.85
CA GLY A 52 -4.01 8.21 -18.71
C GLY A 52 -3.81 6.75 -18.29
N THR A 53 -4.57 6.25 -17.31
CA THR A 53 -4.62 4.80 -17.02
C THR A 53 -5.30 4.08 -18.17
N THR A 54 -4.64 3.05 -18.71
CA THR A 54 -5.21 2.18 -19.74
C THR A 54 -5.51 0.79 -19.17
N SER A 55 -6.56 0.15 -19.66
CA SER A 55 -6.93 -1.22 -19.27
C SER A 55 -6.66 -2.17 -20.43
N GLY A 56 -6.45 -3.44 -20.11
CA GLY A 56 -6.44 -4.50 -21.11
C GLY A 56 -6.71 -5.86 -20.48
N GLU A 57 -7.03 -6.81 -21.33
CA GLU A 57 -7.33 -8.19 -20.97
C GLU A 57 -6.70 -9.12 -22.01
N GLY A 58 -6.27 -10.31 -21.57
CA GLY A 58 -5.75 -11.39 -22.42
C GLY A 58 -5.37 -12.60 -21.57
N ASP A 59 -5.33 -13.82 -22.13
CA ASP A 59 -4.83 -15.03 -21.45
C ASP A 59 -5.26 -15.23 -19.97
N GLY A 60 -6.53 -14.97 -19.64
CA GLY A 60 -7.05 -15.16 -18.28
C GLY A 60 -6.53 -14.13 -17.25
N GLN A 61 -5.96 -13.02 -17.71
CA GLN A 61 -5.50 -11.90 -16.89
C GLN A 61 -6.16 -10.60 -17.32
N GLU A 62 -6.45 -9.75 -16.32
CA GLU A 62 -6.77 -8.34 -16.53
C GLU A 62 -5.62 -7.48 -16.02
N PHE A 63 -5.39 -6.34 -16.67
CA PHE A 63 -4.39 -5.39 -16.20
C PHE A 63 -4.80 -3.93 -16.30
N LYS A 64 -4.24 -3.13 -15.39
CA LYS A 64 -4.25 -1.66 -15.45
C LYS A 64 -2.83 -1.16 -15.59
N LYS A 65 -2.57 -0.36 -16.61
CA LYS A 65 -1.29 0.33 -16.81
C LYS A 65 -1.42 1.77 -16.35
N LEU A 66 -0.63 2.12 -15.33
CA LEU A 66 -0.67 3.42 -14.68
C LEU A 66 0.32 4.40 -15.34
N PRO A 67 0.02 5.71 -15.37
CA PRO A 67 0.89 6.73 -15.96
C PRO A 67 2.19 6.91 -15.16
N ARG A 68 3.31 7.06 -15.86
CA ARG A 68 4.67 7.05 -15.28
C ARG A 68 5.02 8.27 -14.41
N TRP A 69 4.41 9.43 -14.66
CA TRP A 69 4.81 10.72 -14.06
C TRP A 69 3.69 11.42 -13.30
N ASN A 70 2.57 10.76 -13.11
CA ASN A 70 1.45 11.35 -12.40
C ASN A 70 1.63 11.16 -10.89
N ALA A 71 1.66 12.24 -10.12
CA ALA A 71 1.69 12.17 -8.65
C ALA A 71 0.47 11.40 -8.09
N ASN A 72 -0.63 11.41 -8.83
CA ASN A 72 -1.87 10.75 -8.45
C ASN A 72 -1.80 9.23 -8.57
N VAL A 73 -0.71 8.61 -9.03
CA VAL A 73 -0.55 7.14 -8.97
C VAL A 73 -0.32 6.60 -7.55
N THR A 74 0.09 7.45 -6.61
CA THR A 74 0.28 7.00 -5.23
C THR A 74 -1.08 6.65 -4.63
N GLY A 75 -1.20 5.49 -3.98
CA GLY A 75 -2.46 5.07 -3.36
C GLY A 75 -2.56 3.57 -3.13
N LEU A 76 -3.74 3.15 -2.64
CA LEU A 76 -4.11 1.76 -2.46
C LEU A 76 -4.98 1.30 -3.63
N TYR A 77 -4.58 0.21 -4.24
CA TYR A 77 -5.28 -0.43 -5.34
C TYR A 77 -5.71 -1.80 -4.89
N TYR A 78 -6.81 -2.27 -5.47
CA TYR A 78 -7.23 -3.64 -5.29
C TYR A 78 -7.66 -4.25 -6.60
N CYS A 79 -7.59 -5.57 -6.59
CA CYS A 79 -8.22 -6.40 -7.57
C CYS A 79 -9.22 -7.28 -6.87
N GLU A 80 -10.42 -7.30 -7.39
CA GLU A 80 -11.51 -8.12 -6.91
C GLU A 80 -11.76 -9.24 -7.91
N GLY A 81 -11.86 -10.46 -7.40
CA GLY A 81 -12.42 -11.59 -8.13
C GLY A 81 -13.76 -11.97 -7.51
N SER A 82 -14.80 -12.07 -8.34
CA SER A 82 -16.13 -12.49 -7.92
C SER A 82 -16.60 -13.74 -8.67
N LYS A 83 -17.22 -14.66 -7.93
CA LYS A 83 -17.85 -15.88 -8.49
C LYS A 83 -19.08 -16.23 -7.66
N GLY A 84 -20.26 -16.06 -8.25
CA GLY A 84 -21.53 -16.10 -7.49
C GLY A 84 -21.51 -15.07 -6.37
N ASP A 85 -21.89 -15.49 -5.15
CA ASP A 85 -21.91 -14.62 -3.97
C ASP A 85 -20.54 -14.48 -3.27
N GLN A 86 -19.49 -15.11 -3.80
CA GLN A 86 -18.15 -15.04 -3.23
C GLN A 86 -17.34 -13.94 -3.88
N THR A 87 -16.66 -13.15 -3.04
CA THR A 87 -15.80 -12.06 -3.47
C THR A 87 -14.47 -12.11 -2.74
N THR A 88 -13.37 -12.05 -3.48
CA THR A 88 -12.01 -11.99 -2.93
C THR A 88 -11.31 -10.74 -3.43
N ARG A 89 -10.75 -9.95 -2.51
CA ARG A 89 -9.94 -8.76 -2.86
C ARG A 89 -8.49 -8.96 -2.48
N VAL A 90 -7.60 -8.63 -3.40
CA VAL A 90 -6.16 -8.50 -3.12
C VAL A 90 -5.76 -7.05 -3.28
N TYR A 91 -5.02 -6.56 -2.29
CA TYR A 91 -4.64 -5.16 -2.18
C TYR A 91 -3.16 -4.98 -2.49
N SER A 92 -2.82 -3.87 -3.12
CA SER A 92 -1.45 -3.42 -3.32
C SER A 92 -1.36 -1.92 -3.14
N SER A 93 -0.24 -1.45 -2.59
CA SER A 93 0.06 -0.03 -2.50
C SER A 93 1.03 0.36 -3.60
N VAL A 94 0.69 1.41 -4.34
CA VAL A 94 1.60 2.07 -5.27
C VAL A 94 2.11 3.34 -4.59
N TYR A 95 3.39 3.58 -4.71
CA TYR A 95 4.02 4.83 -4.32
C TYR A 95 4.99 5.25 -5.42
N ARG A 96 5.05 6.56 -5.68
CA ARG A 96 6.05 7.09 -6.58
C ARG A 96 7.42 7.05 -5.90
N LYS A 97 8.43 6.56 -6.61
CA LYS A 97 9.84 6.59 -6.18
C LYS A 97 10.54 7.76 -6.87
N ASP A 98 10.53 8.92 -6.24
CA ASP A 98 11.28 10.09 -6.71
C ASP A 98 12.23 10.64 -5.63
N ARG A 99 13.11 11.57 -6.04
CA ARG A 99 14.06 12.21 -5.14
C ARG A 99 13.30 13.04 -4.11
N GLY A 100 13.45 12.69 -2.83
CA GLY A 100 12.82 13.38 -1.70
C GLY A 100 11.79 12.54 -0.96
N ARG A 101 11.26 11.47 -1.56
CA ARG A 101 10.25 10.63 -0.90
C ARG A 101 10.85 9.66 0.12
N ARG A 102 9.99 9.30 1.07
CA ARG A 102 10.13 8.13 1.92
C ARG A 102 9.54 6.93 1.20
N TYR A 103 10.13 5.77 1.37
CA TYR A 103 9.64 4.52 0.78
C TYR A 103 9.91 3.37 1.75
N PRO A 104 9.08 2.31 1.74
CA PRO A 104 9.43 1.07 2.43
C PRO A 104 10.78 0.57 1.90
N ASP A 105 11.75 0.32 2.78
CA ASP A 105 13.14 -0.04 2.41
C ASP A 105 13.23 -1.36 1.67
N ARG A 106 14.36 -1.53 0.98
CA ARG A 106 14.87 -2.74 0.36
C ARG A 106 16.14 -3.19 1.09
N MET A 107 16.00 -3.73 2.30
CA MET A 107 17.05 -4.57 2.88
C MET A 107 16.66 -6.04 2.71
N GLU A 108 17.48 -6.66 1.87
CA GLU A 108 17.64 -8.04 1.39
C GLU A 108 16.54 -9.10 1.48
N GLU A 109 15.63 -9.19 2.46
CA GLU A 109 14.74 -10.38 2.53
C GLU A 109 13.26 -10.13 2.90
N ASP A 110 12.86 -8.98 3.46
CA ASP A 110 11.45 -8.76 3.88
C ASP A 110 10.83 -7.44 3.39
N LEU A 111 10.75 -7.33 2.07
CA LEU A 111 10.11 -6.26 1.30
C LEU A 111 8.58 -6.30 1.38
N LEU A 112 8.00 -5.87 2.49
CA LEU A 112 6.58 -6.04 2.70
C LEU A 112 5.81 -4.72 2.69
N LEU A 113 5.38 -4.30 1.48
CA LEU A 113 4.23 -3.40 1.30
C LEU A 113 3.02 -3.87 2.13
N THR A 114 2.94 -5.18 2.36
CA THR A 114 2.00 -5.82 3.26
C THR A 114 2.75 -6.72 4.23
N LYS A 115 2.82 -6.35 5.51
CA LYS A 115 3.35 -7.21 6.57
C LYS A 115 2.20 -8.00 7.19
N THR A 116 2.36 -9.33 7.31
CA THR A 116 1.36 -10.21 7.92
C THR A 116 1.96 -10.86 9.15
N ILE A 117 1.27 -10.78 10.27
CA ILE A 117 1.66 -11.36 11.55
C ILE A 117 0.46 -12.04 12.21
N ASN A 118 0.71 -12.87 13.21
CA ASN A 118 -0.32 -13.45 14.07
C ASN A 118 -0.61 -12.55 15.28
N LYS A 119 -1.78 -12.76 15.90
CA LYS A 119 -2.14 -12.07 17.13
C LYS A 119 -1.12 -12.40 18.23
N GLY A 120 -0.66 -11.38 18.94
CA GLY A 120 0.33 -11.47 20.02
C GLY A 120 1.77 -11.27 19.57
N GLU A 121 2.05 -11.28 18.26
CA GLU A 121 3.40 -11.05 17.76
C GLU A 121 3.78 -9.56 17.81
N ASN A 122 5.07 -9.29 18.03
CA ASN A 122 5.64 -7.96 17.87
C ASN A 122 5.89 -7.69 16.40
N VAL A 123 5.62 -6.46 15.95
CA VAL A 123 5.91 -6.06 14.58
C VAL A 123 6.62 -4.73 14.54
N THR A 124 7.72 -4.70 13.79
CA THR A 124 8.40 -3.46 13.42
C THR A 124 8.06 -3.12 11.96
N LEU A 125 7.57 -1.91 11.75
CA LEU A 125 7.42 -1.29 10.44
C LEU A 125 8.58 -0.31 10.24
N TYR A 126 9.07 -0.20 9.01
CA TYR A 126 10.25 0.59 8.68
C TYR A 126 10.00 1.38 7.38
N VAL A 127 10.51 2.61 7.31
CA VAL A 127 10.67 3.35 6.06
C VAL A 127 12.09 3.86 5.89
N GLN A 128 12.57 3.90 4.65
CA GLN A 128 13.81 4.54 4.28
C GLN A 128 13.57 5.92 3.67
N SER A 129 14.59 6.75 3.71
CA SER A 129 14.70 7.93 2.85
C SER A 129 15.95 7.85 1.98
N PHE A 130 15.84 8.35 0.74
CA PHE A 130 17.00 8.54 -0.14
C PHE A 130 18.05 9.49 0.47
N TYR A 131 17.62 10.38 1.36
CA TYR A 131 18.47 11.42 1.92
C TYR A 131 18.63 11.24 3.42
N ALA A 132 19.86 11.06 3.89
CA ALA A 132 20.18 10.87 5.31
C ALA A 132 19.70 12.05 6.19
N TRP A 133 19.63 13.27 5.66
CA TRP A 133 19.10 14.42 6.39
C TRP A 133 17.57 14.39 6.53
N ARG A 134 16.84 13.67 5.67
CA ARG A 134 15.38 13.57 5.73
C ARG A 134 14.89 12.56 6.77
N LYS A 135 15.76 11.69 7.29
CA LYS A 135 15.41 10.62 8.25
C LYS A 135 14.61 11.13 9.45
N LYS A 136 15.04 12.26 10.02
CA LYS A 136 14.48 12.90 11.23
C LYS A 136 13.08 13.52 11.10
N TYR A 137 12.48 13.47 9.90
CA TYR A 137 11.19 14.13 9.65
C TYR A 137 10.08 13.13 9.35
N ALA A 138 10.10 11.98 10.01
CA ALA A 138 9.06 10.98 9.83
C ALA A 138 7.82 11.47 10.54
N SER A 139 6.66 11.40 9.90
CA SER A 139 5.42 11.43 10.67
C SER A 139 4.56 10.25 10.28
N TRP A 140 4.35 9.39 11.25
CA TRP A 140 3.57 8.17 11.10
C TRP A 140 2.11 8.46 11.35
N ARG A 141 1.27 7.92 10.48
CA ARG A 141 -0.17 8.04 10.56
C ARG A 141 -0.77 6.66 10.38
N ARG A 142 -1.87 6.42 11.07
CA ARG A 142 -2.65 5.20 10.95
C ARG A 142 -3.99 5.53 10.31
N ILE A 143 -4.36 4.77 9.30
CA ILE A 143 -5.63 4.91 8.58
C ILE A 143 -6.47 3.67 8.88
N ARG A 144 -7.62 3.90 9.50
CA ARG A 144 -8.59 2.87 9.87
C ARG A 144 -9.98 3.35 9.54
N ASP A 145 -10.72 2.59 8.74
CA ASP A 145 -12.12 2.92 8.41
C ASP A 145 -12.30 4.37 7.94
N GLY A 146 -11.32 4.87 7.17
CA GLY A 146 -11.27 6.26 6.69
C GLY A 146 -10.85 7.32 7.71
N VAL A 147 -10.62 6.94 8.97
CA VAL A 147 -10.13 7.83 10.03
C VAL A 147 -8.61 7.81 10.09
N VAL A 148 -8.01 9.00 10.09
CA VAL A 148 -6.55 9.18 10.19
C VAL A 148 -6.16 9.59 11.60
N THR A 149 -5.31 8.79 12.24
CA THR A 149 -4.74 9.08 13.55
C THR A 149 -3.24 9.35 13.41
N ASN A 150 -2.77 10.49 13.91
CA ASN A 150 -1.35 10.79 13.99
C ASN A 150 -0.71 9.96 15.11
N LEU A 151 0.44 9.35 14.83
CA LEU A 151 1.22 8.59 15.80
C LEU A 151 2.42 9.43 16.27
N SER A 152 2.14 10.58 16.89
CA SER A 152 3.13 11.61 17.24
C SER A 152 4.31 11.11 18.09
N ASN A 153 4.08 10.08 18.91
CA ASN A 153 5.15 9.43 19.70
C ASN A 153 6.28 8.83 18.84
N TYR A 154 6.04 8.64 17.54
CA TYR A 154 7.01 8.11 16.58
C TYR A 154 7.47 9.15 15.56
N ASP A 155 7.17 10.44 15.78
CA ASP A 155 7.66 11.48 14.89
C ASP A 155 9.20 11.50 14.88
N GLY A 156 9.77 11.63 13.70
CA GLY A 156 11.20 11.54 13.43
C GLY A 156 11.78 10.13 13.40
N MET A 157 11.00 9.09 13.71
CA MET A 157 11.47 7.70 13.71
C MET A 157 11.31 7.04 12.34
N GLU A 158 12.35 6.40 11.84
CA GLU A 158 12.28 5.57 10.62
C GLU A 158 11.61 4.22 10.87
N THR A 159 11.52 3.83 12.14
CA THR A 159 10.90 2.58 12.59
C THR A 159 9.83 2.84 13.63
N ILE A 160 8.77 2.04 13.57
CA ILE A 160 7.81 1.92 14.65
C ILE A 160 7.67 0.47 15.04
N THR A 161 7.62 0.20 16.35
CA THR A 161 7.38 -1.14 16.87
C THR A 161 6.05 -1.15 17.60
N ILE A 162 5.19 -2.08 17.18
CA ILE A 162 3.90 -2.37 17.80
C ILE A 162 4.07 -3.67 18.58
N PRO A 163 4.15 -3.61 19.92
CA PRO A 163 4.27 -4.81 20.73
C PRO A 163 2.92 -5.53 20.86
N SER A 164 2.95 -6.85 21.03
CA SER A 164 1.80 -7.69 21.35
C SER A 164 0.57 -7.40 20.47
N SER A 165 0.76 -7.49 19.14
CA SER A 165 -0.20 -6.99 18.17
C SER A 165 -1.57 -7.65 18.26
N GLN A 166 -2.63 -6.85 18.18
CA GLN A 166 -4.01 -7.33 18.18
C GLN A 166 -4.59 -7.21 16.77
N ALA A 167 -5.70 -7.92 16.47
CA ALA A 167 -6.42 -7.76 15.19
C ALA A 167 -6.72 -6.28 14.90
N LYS A 168 -7.09 -5.54 15.96
CA LYS A 168 -7.24 -4.09 15.94
C LYS A 168 -5.94 -3.32 15.74
N HIS A 169 -4.80 -3.90 15.39
CA HIS A 169 -3.59 -3.20 14.95
C HIS A 169 -3.37 -3.37 13.44
N GLY A 170 -4.03 -4.35 12.79
CA GLY A 170 -3.99 -4.50 11.34
C GLY A 170 -4.76 -3.37 10.66
N ASP A 171 -4.07 -2.59 9.84
CA ASP A 171 -4.57 -1.38 9.16
C ASP A 171 -3.56 -0.92 8.09
N VAL A 172 -3.82 0.23 7.48
CA VAL A 172 -2.85 0.93 6.63
C VAL A 172 -2.13 2.00 7.44
N TYR A 173 -0.81 1.98 7.37
CA TYR A 173 0.08 2.96 7.96
C TYR A 173 0.63 3.84 6.84
N ALA A 174 0.44 5.15 6.99
CA ALA A 174 1.02 6.14 6.10
C ALA A 174 2.23 6.80 6.76
N VAL A 175 3.25 7.10 5.97
CA VAL A 175 4.38 7.92 6.42
C VAL A 175 4.55 9.11 5.52
N VAL A 176 4.52 10.29 6.13
CA VAL A 176 4.71 11.58 5.46
C VAL A 176 6.01 12.24 5.94
N ASP A 177 6.53 13.21 5.19
CA ASP A 177 7.60 14.09 5.67
C ASP A 177 6.96 15.20 6.54
N SER A 178 7.35 15.30 7.81
CA SER A 178 6.76 16.26 8.75
C SER A 178 7.03 17.73 8.41
N ARG A 179 7.96 18.02 7.49
CA ARG A 179 8.18 19.38 6.96
C ARG A 179 7.40 19.69 5.71
N GLU A 180 6.80 18.69 5.07
CA GLU A 180 5.97 18.95 3.91
C GLU A 180 4.64 19.53 4.38
N PHE A 181 4.51 20.85 4.24
CA PHE A 181 3.33 21.61 4.62
C PHE A 181 2.09 21.29 3.77
N SER A 182 2.30 20.66 2.60
CA SER A 182 1.23 20.19 1.73
C SER A 182 1.52 18.75 1.29
N LEU A 183 0.48 17.91 1.33
CA LEU A 183 0.50 16.54 0.80
C LEU A 183 -0.11 16.48 -0.61
N SER A 184 -0.39 17.62 -1.23
CA SER A 184 -1.10 17.72 -2.51
C SER A 184 -0.38 17.04 -3.68
N ASP A 185 0.94 16.80 -3.57
CA ASP A 185 1.74 16.04 -4.53
C ASP A 185 1.86 14.54 -4.20
N ASN A 186 1.06 14.10 -3.21
CA ASN A 186 0.92 12.73 -2.73
C ASN A 186 2.27 12.08 -2.37
N LYS A 187 3.18 12.84 -1.76
CA LYS A 187 4.48 12.38 -1.25
C LYS A 187 4.35 11.64 0.08
N PHE A 188 3.85 10.41 0.01
CA PHE A 188 3.77 9.55 1.17
C PHE A 188 3.99 8.08 0.80
N ALA A 189 4.42 7.30 1.80
CA ALA A 189 4.50 5.85 1.71
C ALA A 189 3.29 5.23 2.41
N LEU A 190 2.86 4.07 1.92
CA LEU A 190 1.82 3.27 2.56
C LEU A 190 2.38 1.88 2.86
N ILE A 191 2.08 1.38 4.05
CA ILE A 191 2.41 0.04 4.51
C ILE A 191 1.13 -0.58 5.05
N ARG A 192 0.72 -1.73 4.52
CA ARG A 192 -0.40 -2.50 5.03
C ARG A 192 0.09 -3.47 6.10
N LEU A 193 -0.55 -3.49 7.26
CA LEU A 193 -0.34 -4.48 8.30
C LEU A 193 -1.58 -5.37 8.39
N ILE A 194 -1.41 -6.68 8.29
CA ILE A 194 -2.45 -7.68 8.56
C ILE A 194 -2.08 -8.38 9.85
N VAL A 195 -2.96 -8.32 10.85
CA VAL A 195 -2.85 -9.13 12.06
C VAL A 195 -3.92 -10.19 12.03
N ARG A 196 -3.54 -11.45 11.87
CA ARG A 196 -4.46 -12.59 11.84
C ARG A 196 -5.16 -12.71 13.20
N GLY A 197 -6.42 -13.17 13.19
CA GLY A 197 -7.22 -13.30 14.42
C GLY A 197 -6.71 -14.37 15.39
N CYS A 198 -5.98 -15.35 14.86
CA CYS A 198 -5.40 -16.45 15.62
C CYS A 198 -3.97 -16.13 16.09
N VAL A 199 -3.57 -16.79 17.18
CA VAL A 199 -2.17 -16.91 17.59
C VAL A 199 -1.48 -17.90 16.64
N ALA A 200 -0.16 -17.78 16.43
CA ALA A 200 0.59 -18.69 15.58
C ALA A 200 0.29 -20.17 15.91
N SER A 201 0.18 -21.01 14.87
CA SER A 201 -0.03 -22.47 14.98
C SER A 201 -1.38 -22.91 15.59
N LYS A 202 -2.43 -22.10 15.45
CA LYS A 202 -3.83 -22.46 15.76
C LYS A 202 -4.73 -22.36 14.54
#